data_AF-A0A3S0DXB1-F1
#
_entry.id   AF-A0A3S0DXB1-F1
#
_cell.length_a   1.000
_cell.length_b   1.000
_cell.length_c   1.000
_cell.angle_alpha   90.00
_cell.angle_beta   90.00
_cell.angle_gamma   90.00
#
_symmetry.space_group_name_H-M   'P 1'
#
loop_
_entity.id
_entity.type
_entity.pdbx_description
1 polymer ?
#
loop_
_entity_poly.entity_id
_entity_poly.type
_entity_poly.pdbx_seq_one_letter_code
_entity_poly.pdbx_strand_id
1 'polypeptide(L)'
;MADMTASDSPQKLAEGGPAGRIVLPDVVLKTDVQLYDGATVFQDPNDSMLAVSAGASGNPDWIPVGVAADKILGNGVLRPHLTRGPHVRKNSATSGETVPATLPRGWPLYAKDNQTVSLTDGGGLYPFLGWFGGMTGDSTPLPIVWIGFCPFALNELVITVQKGHADLTDADTTQDFTLYTLPGPAVVLGPPWVRSLTAFSGGGTGSATVAIGIDSDPDAIGDERDIFTGAAAAPAAMTAGVNGAAGYPLSAGGVIKATFVADTTVAAFTAGAVIISLRLKPGSY
;
A
#
# COMPACT_ATOMS: atom_id res chain seq x y z
N MET A 1 -21.06 19.85 22.67
CA MET A 1 -19.60 19.71 22.60
C MET A 1 -19.18 18.85 23.76
N ALA A 2 -18.67 17.64 23.51
CA ALA A 2 -18.14 16.81 24.58
C ALA A 2 -16.78 17.35 25.01
N ASP A 3 -16.67 17.67 26.30
CA ASP A 3 -15.45 18.13 26.95
C ASP A 3 -14.49 16.94 27.07
N MET A 4 -13.41 16.95 26.28
CA MET A 4 -12.33 15.97 26.40
C MET A 4 -11.33 16.45 27.45
N THR A 5 -11.51 15.97 28.68
CA THR A 5 -10.51 16.10 29.73
C THR A 5 -9.34 15.14 29.45
N ALA A 6 -8.14 15.52 29.88
CA ALA A 6 -6.86 14.88 29.57
C ALA A 6 -6.72 13.38 29.94
N SER A 7 -7.74 12.77 30.55
CA SER A 7 -7.76 11.34 30.91
C SER A 7 -8.16 10.40 29.76
N ASP A 8 -8.73 10.92 28.68
CA ASP A 8 -9.18 10.13 27.50
C ASP A 8 -8.23 10.23 26.29
N SER A 9 -6.94 10.48 26.53
CA SER A 9 -5.93 10.59 25.46
C SER A 9 -5.27 9.23 25.17
N PRO A 10 -5.73 8.42 24.19
CA PRO A 10 -5.04 7.20 23.75
C PRO A 10 -3.74 7.49 22.99
N GLN A 11 -3.25 8.73 23.01
CA GLN A 11 -2.15 9.22 22.20
C GLN A 11 -0.92 9.34 23.07
N LYS A 12 -0.14 8.27 23.06
CA LYS A 12 1.20 8.22 23.66
C LYS A 12 2.20 7.98 22.53
N LEU A 13 3.40 8.52 22.70
CA LEU A 13 4.55 8.05 21.94
C LEU A 13 4.64 6.53 22.12
N ALA A 14 4.93 5.79 21.05
CA ALA A 14 5.12 4.36 21.17
C ALA A 14 6.31 4.08 22.10
N GLU A 15 6.13 3.23 23.13
CA GLU A 15 7.21 2.88 24.05
C GLU A 15 8.39 2.25 23.27
N GLY A 16 9.60 2.79 23.48
CA GLY A 16 10.86 2.24 22.96
C GLY A 16 11.40 2.80 21.64
N GLY A 17 10.75 3.77 21.00
CA GLY A 17 11.28 4.44 19.80
C GLY A 17 11.98 5.77 20.11
N PRO A 18 13.12 6.12 19.46
CA PRO A 18 13.67 7.47 19.55
C PRO A 18 12.80 8.42 18.74
N ALA A 19 11.70 8.90 19.33
CA ALA A 19 10.96 10.03 18.78
C ALA A 19 11.81 11.29 18.99
N GLY A 20 12.44 11.78 17.93
CA GLY A 20 13.06 13.08 17.96
C GLY A 20 11.99 14.14 18.21
N ARG A 21 11.99 14.77 19.40
CA ARG A 21 11.27 16.02 19.63
C ARG A 21 12.01 17.12 18.88
N ILE A 22 11.69 17.28 17.60
CA ILE A 22 12.23 18.35 16.78
C ILE A 22 11.23 19.51 16.83
N VAL A 23 11.58 20.56 17.57
CA VAL A 23 10.89 21.84 17.46
C VAL A 23 11.30 22.44 16.12
N LEU A 24 10.38 22.40 15.14
CA LEU A 24 10.63 22.98 13.83
C LEU A 24 10.38 24.49 13.91
N PRO A 25 11.39 25.33 13.63
CA PRO A 25 11.20 26.78 13.61
C PRO A 25 10.33 27.26 12.43
N ASP A 26 10.04 26.43 11.43
CA ASP A 26 9.54 26.94 10.14
C ASP A 26 8.04 26.72 9.89
N VAL A 27 7.30 26.21 10.89
CA VAL A 27 5.87 25.96 10.75
C VAL A 27 5.08 27.04 11.48
N VAL A 28 4.39 27.89 10.72
CA VAL A 28 3.52 28.94 11.26
C VAL A 28 2.09 28.43 11.30
N LEU A 29 1.46 28.54 12.47
CA LEU A 29 0.07 28.14 12.65
C LEU A 29 -0.89 29.18 12.08
N LYS A 30 -1.83 28.74 11.24
CA LYS A 30 -2.88 29.58 10.68
C LYS A 30 -3.67 30.30 11.78
N THR A 31 -3.99 31.57 11.58
CA THR A 31 -4.78 32.38 12.53
C THR A 31 -6.13 31.70 12.81
N ASP A 32 -6.55 31.72 14.07
CA ASP A 32 -7.79 31.13 14.59
C ASP A 32 -7.91 29.60 14.45
N VAL A 33 -6.84 28.92 14.02
CA VAL A 33 -6.79 27.45 14.05
C VAL A 33 -6.30 26.99 15.41
N GLN A 34 -7.12 26.18 16.08
CA GLN A 34 -6.72 25.52 17.31
C GLN A 34 -6.08 24.15 17.02
N LEU A 35 -4.87 23.95 17.52
CA LEU A 35 -4.25 22.64 17.64
C LEU A 35 -4.61 22.03 19.01
N TYR A 36 -5.01 20.78 18.99
CA TYR A 36 -5.18 19.97 20.18
C TYR A 36 -3.91 19.16 20.45
N ASP A 37 -3.64 18.88 21.71
CA ASP A 37 -2.58 17.95 22.09
C ASP A 37 -2.81 16.58 21.42
N GLY A 38 -1.76 16.03 20.84
CA GLY A 38 -1.77 14.76 20.10
C GLY A 38 -2.40 14.82 18.69
N ALA A 39 -2.95 15.96 18.25
CA ALA A 39 -3.48 16.09 16.90
C ALA A 39 -2.36 16.00 15.85
N THR A 40 -2.60 15.26 14.77
CA THR A 40 -1.74 15.37 13.58
C THR A 40 -1.81 16.79 13.02
N VAL A 41 -0.64 17.36 12.74
CA VAL A 41 -0.51 18.67 12.10
C VAL A 41 -0.04 18.48 10.66
N PHE A 42 -0.74 19.14 9.75
CA PHE A 42 -0.47 19.17 8.33
C PHE A 42 -0.09 20.57 7.88
N GLN A 43 0.55 20.68 6.72
CA GLN A 43 0.67 21.92 5.95
C GLN A 43 -0.34 21.91 4.83
N ASP A 44 -0.99 23.06 4.62
CA ASP A 44 -1.90 23.27 3.50
C ASP A 44 -1.17 23.98 2.34
N PRO A 45 -0.89 23.29 1.21
CA PRO A 45 -0.27 23.91 0.05
C PRO A 45 -1.10 25.05 -0.55
N ASN A 46 -2.43 25.02 -0.36
CA ASN A 46 -3.34 26.04 -0.88
C ASN A 46 -3.40 27.29 0.01
N ASP A 47 -2.81 27.24 1.21
CA ASP A 47 -2.77 28.35 2.16
C ASP A 47 -1.34 28.63 2.64
N SER A 48 -0.44 28.87 1.68
CA SER A 48 0.96 29.27 1.94
C SER A 48 1.74 28.31 2.85
N MET A 49 1.40 27.02 2.84
CA MET A 49 2.02 26.01 3.71
C MET A 49 1.83 26.28 5.20
N LEU A 50 0.76 26.98 5.59
CA LEU A 50 0.40 27.19 6.99
C LEU A 50 -0.05 25.89 7.65
N ALA A 51 0.24 25.76 8.95
CA ALA A 51 -0.14 24.59 9.72
C ALA A 51 -1.65 24.54 10.00
N VAL A 52 -2.22 23.36 9.83
CA VAL A 52 -3.62 23.00 10.09
C VAL A 52 -3.70 21.64 10.79
N SER A 53 -4.79 21.37 11.52
CA SER A 53 -4.97 20.06 12.19
C SER A 53 -6.41 19.58 12.32
N ALA A 54 -7.41 20.36 11.94
CA ALA A 54 -8.81 19.95 12.03
C ALA A 54 -9.35 19.63 10.63
N GLY A 55 -10.17 18.59 10.52
CA GLY A 55 -10.88 18.27 9.27
C GLY A 55 -9.97 17.78 8.14
N ALA A 56 -9.07 16.83 8.42
CA ALA A 56 -8.21 16.24 7.39
C ALA A 56 -9.03 15.65 6.21
N SER A 57 -10.18 15.03 6.51
CA SER A 57 -11.13 14.59 5.49
C SER A 57 -11.58 15.75 4.58
N GLY A 58 -11.51 15.52 3.27
CA GLY A 58 -11.82 16.49 2.23
C GLY A 58 -10.60 17.28 1.74
N ASN A 59 -9.41 17.03 2.28
CA ASN A 59 -8.20 17.78 1.96
C ASN A 59 -7.03 16.84 1.60
N PRO A 60 -7.10 16.12 0.46
CA PRO A 60 -6.13 15.08 0.09
C PRO A 60 -4.70 15.60 -0.09
N ASP A 61 -4.53 16.88 -0.44
CA ASP A 61 -3.23 17.48 -0.75
C ASP A 61 -2.44 17.91 0.49
N TRP A 62 -3.03 17.80 1.69
CA TRP A 62 -2.38 18.22 2.93
C TRP A 62 -1.17 17.34 3.26
N ILE A 63 -0.08 17.99 3.67
CA ILE A 63 1.22 17.35 3.88
C ILE A 63 1.46 17.12 5.38
N PRO A 64 1.64 15.88 5.86
CA PRO A 64 1.81 15.60 7.28
C PRO A 64 3.17 16.05 7.78
N VAL A 65 3.20 16.83 8.86
CA VAL A 65 4.45 17.42 9.41
C VAL A 65 4.83 16.81 10.74
N GLY A 66 3.87 16.40 11.54
CA GLY A 66 4.12 15.84 12.87
C GLY A 66 2.86 15.85 13.72
N VAL A 67 3.08 15.78 15.03
CA VAL A 67 2.02 15.70 16.03
C VAL A 67 2.23 16.77 17.07
N ALA A 68 1.18 17.55 17.35
CA ALA A 68 1.23 18.60 18.35
C ALA A 68 1.48 17.98 19.74
N ALA A 69 2.45 18.54 20.47
CA ALA A 69 2.77 18.13 21.84
C ALA A 69 2.05 18.98 22.90
N ASP A 70 1.43 20.08 22.46
CA ASP A 70 0.78 21.06 23.33
C ASP A 70 -0.47 21.60 22.62
N LYS A 71 -1.48 22.02 23.41
CA LYS A 71 -2.66 22.73 22.90
C LYS A 71 -2.30 24.19 22.59
N ILE A 72 -2.53 24.64 21.37
CA ILE A 72 -2.14 25.99 20.91
C ILE A 72 -3.27 26.60 20.06
N LEU A 73 -3.62 27.87 20.30
CA LEU A 73 -4.50 28.63 19.42
C LEU A 73 -3.65 29.51 18.51
N GLY A 74 -3.82 29.35 17.20
CA GLY A 74 -3.09 30.09 16.19
C GLY A 74 -3.45 31.56 16.15
N ASN A 75 -2.42 32.40 16.02
CA ASN A 75 -2.56 33.84 15.80
C ASN A 75 -1.77 34.32 14.56
N GLY A 76 -1.37 33.39 13.68
CA GLY A 76 -0.57 33.69 12.49
C GLY A 76 0.92 33.92 12.75
N VAL A 77 1.39 33.81 14.00
CA VAL A 77 2.81 34.01 14.37
C VAL A 77 3.35 32.87 15.24
N LEU A 78 2.48 32.22 16.01
CA LEU A 78 2.85 31.12 16.90
C LEU A 78 3.33 29.88 16.13
N ARG A 79 4.37 29.26 16.69
CA ARG A 79 4.98 28.04 16.17
C ARG A 79 4.60 26.87 17.08
N PRO A 80 4.02 25.79 16.54
CA PRO A 80 3.63 24.68 17.38
C PRO A 80 4.83 23.81 17.75
N HIS A 81 4.82 23.27 18.97
CA HIS A 81 5.74 22.21 19.34
C HIS A 81 5.26 20.90 18.73
N LEU A 82 6.05 20.37 17.80
CA LEU A 82 5.73 19.15 17.07
C LEU A 82 6.67 18.02 17.47
N THR A 83 6.16 16.80 17.37
CA THR A 83 6.95 15.57 17.44
C THR A 83 6.79 14.79 16.13
N ARG A 84 7.89 14.18 15.67
CA ARG A 84 7.93 13.35 14.45
C ARG A 84 8.30 11.92 14.79
N GLY A 85 7.94 11.00 13.90
CA GLY A 85 8.23 9.58 14.05
C GLY A 85 7.01 8.76 14.49
N PRO A 86 7.18 7.71 15.31
CA PRO A 86 6.13 6.75 15.60
C PRO A 86 5.11 7.27 16.62
N HIS A 87 3.84 7.30 16.20
CA HIS A 87 2.70 7.75 17.00
C HIS A 87 1.57 6.72 16.99
N VAL A 88 0.96 6.48 18.14
CA VAL A 88 -0.23 5.62 18.23
C VAL A 88 -1.46 6.38 17.72
N ARG A 89 -2.27 5.74 16.86
CA ARG A 89 -3.48 6.33 16.26
C ARG A 89 -4.69 5.44 16.47
N LYS A 90 -5.87 6.05 16.49
CA LYS A 90 -7.13 5.30 16.46
C LYS A 90 -7.27 4.67 15.08
N ASN A 91 -7.68 3.41 15.01
CA ASN A 91 -7.95 2.75 13.74
C ASN A 91 -9.33 3.19 13.20
N SER A 92 -9.51 3.25 11.88
CA SER A 92 -10.81 3.53 11.28
C SER A 92 -11.81 2.45 11.67
N ALA A 93 -12.97 2.87 12.17
CA ALA A 93 -14.11 2.00 12.45
C ALA A 93 -14.95 1.71 11.19
N THR A 94 -14.60 2.29 10.04
CA THR A 94 -15.28 2.05 8.77
C THR A 94 -14.77 0.76 8.13
N SER A 95 -15.70 -0.13 7.77
CA SER A 95 -15.39 -1.39 7.10
C SER A 95 -14.60 -1.14 5.81
N GLY A 96 -13.52 -1.89 5.60
CA GLY A 96 -12.63 -1.75 4.44
C GLY A 96 -11.52 -0.69 4.60
N GLU A 97 -11.62 0.17 5.61
CA GLU A 97 -10.59 1.19 5.92
C GLU A 97 -9.74 0.82 7.14
N THR A 98 -10.14 -0.20 7.88
CA THR A 98 -9.42 -0.65 9.08
C THR A 98 -8.03 -1.18 8.70
N VAL A 99 -7.01 -0.69 9.37
CA VAL A 99 -5.62 -1.16 9.24
C VAL A 99 -5.50 -2.55 9.87
N PRO A 100 -5.17 -3.61 9.11
CA PRO A 100 -5.04 -4.96 9.66
C PRO A 100 -3.69 -5.15 10.35
N ALA A 101 -3.64 -6.01 11.37
CA ALA A 101 -2.39 -6.34 12.07
C ALA A 101 -1.36 -7.07 11.18
N THR A 102 -1.82 -7.65 10.06
CA THR A 102 -1.00 -8.34 9.06
C THR A 102 -0.37 -7.40 8.03
N LEU A 103 -0.67 -6.09 8.09
CA LEU A 103 -0.12 -5.13 7.12
C LEU A 103 1.41 -5.07 7.24
N PRO A 104 2.17 -5.13 6.13
CA PRO A 104 3.61 -4.94 6.17
C PRO A 104 3.99 -3.54 6.66
N ARG A 105 5.09 -3.44 7.41
CA ARG A 105 5.66 -2.14 7.78
C ARG A 105 6.01 -1.33 6.54
N GLY A 106 5.89 -0.01 6.65
CA GLY A 106 6.19 0.90 5.56
C GLY A 106 5.03 1.10 4.58
N TRP A 107 3.89 0.43 4.75
CA TRP A 107 2.68 0.70 3.95
C TRP A 107 2.16 2.12 4.24
N PRO A 108 1.78 2.90 3.23
CA PRO A 108 1.20 4.23 3.47
C PRO A 108 -0.18 4.12 4.13
N LEU A 109 -0.48 5.10 4.96
CA LEU A 109 -1.73 5.25 5.67
C LEU A 109 -2.25 6.68 5.56
N TYR A 110 -3.55 6.86 5.75
CA TYR A 110 -4.25 8.12 5.44
C TYR A 110 -5.00 8.66 6.65
N ALA A 111 -5.14 9.97 6.73
CA ALA A 111 -5.76 10.65 7.85
C ALA A 111 -7.25 10.86 7.61
N LYS A 112 -8.07 10.02 8.24
CA LYS A 112 -9.54 10.21 8.21
C LYS A 112 -9.94 11.45 8.99
N ASP A 113 -9.27 11.66 10.12
CA ASP A 113 -9.33 12.87 10.91
C ASP A 113 -7.94 13.11 11.56
N ASN A 114 -7.88 13.93 12.60
CA ASN A 114 -6.64 14.32 13.23
C ASN A 114 -6.10 13.33 14.29
N GLN A 115 -6.84 12.25 14.56
CA GLN A 115 -6.50 11.19 15.51
C GLN A 115 -6.67 9.77 14.94
N THR A 116 -7.45 9.63 13.88
CA THR A 116 -7.86 8.37 13.26
C THR A 116 -7.12 8.15 11.95
N VAL A 117 -6.63 6.93 11.78
CA VAL A 117 -5.94 6.47 10.57
C VAL A 117 -6.79 5.49 9.77
N SER A 118 -6.67 5.57 8.45
CA SER A 118 -7.31 4.71 7.47
C SER A 118 -6.26 4.00 6.61
N LEU A 119 -6.57 2.78 6.19
CA LEU A 119 -5.82 2.01 5.20
C LEU A 119 -5.97 2.57 3.77
N THR A 120 -7.07 3.27 3.50
CA THR A 120 -7.39 3.88 2.20
C THR A 120 -7.46 5.40 2.31
N ASP A 121 -7.31 6.08 1.18
CA ASP A 121 -7.51 7.51 0.96
C ASP A 121 -8.98 7.95 0.95
N GLY A 122 -9.93 7.02 1.17
CA GLY A 122 -11.36 7.32 1.08
C GLY A 122 -11.82 7.76 -0.32
N GLY A 123 -11.13 7.35 -1.39
CA GLY A 123 -11.44 7.76 -2.76
C GLY A 123 -11.03 9.21 -3.06
N GLY A 124 -9.83 9.59 -2.62
CA GLY A 124 -9.23 10.91 -2.78
C GLY A 124 -9.69 11.93 -1.75
N LEU A 125 -10.25 11.51 -0.62
CA LEU A 125 -10.75 12.41 0.42
C LEU A 125 -9.76 12.61 1.57
N TYR A 126 -8.94 11.61 1.88
CA TYR A 126 -8.09 11.59 3.05
C TYR A 126 -6.64 11.87 2.65
N PRO A 127 -5.98 12.88 3.24
CA PRO A 127 -4.57 13.11 2.96
C PRO A 127 -3.72 11.98 3.47
N PHE A 128 -2.55 11.84 2.85
CA PHE A 128 -1.49 10.98 3.37
C PHE A 128 -1.13 11.37 4.80
N LEU A 129 -1.09 10.41 5.71
CA LEU A 129 -0.75 10.62 7.12
C LEU A 129 0.71 10.27 7.42
N GLY A 130 1.17 9.15 6.88
CA GLY A 130 2.43 8.53 7.26
C GLY A 130 2.49 7.07 6.88
N TRP A 131 3.44 6.34 7.47
CA TRP A 131 3.68 4.94 7.15
C TRP A 131 3.43 4.03 8.35
N PHE A 132 2.86 2.85 8.10
CA PHE A 132 2.57 1.86 9.12
C PHE A 132 3.86 1.35 9.79
N GLY A 133 3.94 1.47 11.11
CA GLY A 133 5.06 1.01 11.94
C GLY A 133 4.80 -0.33 12.65
N GLY A 134 3.58 -0.83 12.63
CA GLY A 134 3.15 -1.99 13.40
C GLY A 134 1.93 -1.66 14.27
N MET A 135 1.56 -2.60 15.13
CA MET A 135 0.50 -2.43 16.13
C MET A 135 1.09 -2.30 17.53
N THR A 136 0.36 -1.67 18.45
CA THR A 136 0.64 -1.78 19.89
C THR A 136 0.43 -3.21 20.38
N GLY A 137 1.10 -3.58 21.48
CA GLY A 137 0.98 -4.90 22.10
C GLY A 137 -0.23 -5.07 23.02
N ASP A 138 -1.19 -4.14 22.98
CA ASP A 138 -2.35 -4.12 23.87
C ASP A 138 -3.41 -5.15 23.45
N SER A 139 -4.34 -5.46 24.36
CA SER A 139 -5.48 -6.35 24.08
C SER A 139 -6.39 -5.84 22.94
N THR A 140 -6.46 -4.52 22.78
CA THR A 140 -7.05 -3.84 21.62
C THR A 140 -5.93 -3.12 20.87
N PRO A 141 -5.25 -3.78 19.91
CA PRO A 141 -4.08 -3.22 19.27
C PRO A 141 -4.42 -1.99 18.45
N LEU A 142 -3.64 -0.93 18.64
CA LEU A 142 -3.76 0.32 17.89
C LEU A 142 -2.61 0.45 16.88
N PRO A 143 -2.85 1.02 15.69
CA PRO A 143 -1.79 1.25 14.71
C PRO A 143 -0.78 2.27 15.22
N ILE A 144 0.49 1.93 15.04
CA ILE A 144 1.63 2.84 15.17
C ILE A 144 1.91 3.40 13.78
N VAL A 145 1.93 4.73 13.65
CA VAL A 145 2.12 5.43 12.38
C VAL A 145 3.35 6.32 12.47
N TRP A 146 4.26 6.21 11.50
CA TRP A 146 5.41 7.09 11.35
C TRP A 146 4.99 8.35 10.59
N ILE A 147 4.83 9.45 11.33
CA ILE A 147 4.35 10.74 10.81
C ILE A 147 5.53 11.69 10.60
N GLY A 148 5.59 12.31 9.41
CA GLY A 148 6.61 13.29 9.00
C GLY A 148 7.95 12.69 8.56
N PHE A 149 8.41 11.60 9.17
CA PHE A 149 9.60 10.85 8.75
C PHE A 149 9.38 9.35 8.98
N CYS A 150 9.81 8.50 8.06
CA CYS A 150 9.83 7.04 8.20
C CYS A 150 11.12 6.46 7.59
N PRO A 151 11.93 5.70 8.34
CA PRO A 151 13.17 5.12 7.82
C PRO A 151 12.97 3.88 6.93
N PHE A 152 11.75 3.37 6.80
CA PHE A 152 11.43 2.14 6.06
C PHE A 152 10.20 2.28 5.16
N ALA A 153 9.96 3.49 4.63
CA ALA A 153 8.85 3.73 3.69
C ALA A 153 8.90 2.74 2.52
N LEU A 154 7.80 2.02 2.29
CA LEU A 154 7.68 1.08 1.19
C LEU A 154 7.12 1.81 -0.03
N ASN A 155 8.03 2.27 -0.91
CA ASN A 155 7.65 2.99 -2.13
C ASN A 155 7.24 2.04 -3.27
N GLU A 156 7.70 0.79 -3.21
CA GLU A 156 7.51 -0.20 -4.25
C GLU A 156 7.44 -1.61 -3.64
N LEU A 157 6.50 -2.40 -4.15
CA LEU A 157 6.35 -3.83 -3.90
C LEU A 157 6.63 -4.57 -5.22
N VAL A 158 7.66 -5.40 -5.23
CA VAL A 158 8.00 -6.26 -6.37
C VAL A 158 7.63 -7.69 -6.03
N ILE A 159 6.71 -8.26 -6.81
CA ILE A 159 6.27 -9.65 -6.71
C ILE A 159 6.98 -10.41 -7.83
N THR A 160 7.89 -11.32 -7.48
CA THR A 160 8.61 -12.16 -8.45
C THR A 160 8.50 -13.63 -8.07
N VAL A 161 8.03 -14.45 -9.01
CA VAL A 161 7.85 -15.89 -8.82
C VAL A 161 8.43 -16.64 -10.02
N GLN A 162 9.11 -17.75 -9.74
CA GLN A 162 9.55 -18.69 -10.76
C GLN A 162 8.59 -19.90 -10.77
N LYS A 163 8.23 -20.35 -11.97
CA LYS A 163 7.46 -21.59 -12.18
C LYS A 163 8.08 -22.43 -13.29
N GLY A 164 8.28 -23.70 -13.01
CA GLY A 164 8.76 -24.70 -13.95
C GLY A 164 7.71 -25.73 -14.31
N HIS A 165 7.98 -26.55 -15.32
CA HIS A 165 7.13 -27.68 -15.69
C HIS A 165 6.85 -28.62 -14.51
N ALA A 166 7.81 -28.80 -13.59
CA ALA A 166 7.63 -29.65 -12.41
C ALA A 166 6.60 -29.09 -11.40
N ASP A 167 6.26 -27.80 -11.46
CA ASP A 167 5.19 -27.22 -10.66
C ASP A 167 3.80 -27.47 -11.28
N LEU A 168 3.76 -27.76 -12.59
CA LEU A 168 2.55 -28.03 -13.34
C LEU A 168 2.20 -29.51 -13.19
N THR A 169 1.15 -29.78 -12.41
CA THR A 169 0.78 -31.16 -12.02
C THR A 169 -0.67 -31.48 -12.36
N ASP A 170 -1.43 -30.50 -12.83
CA ASP A 170 -2.82 -30.69 -13.17
C ASP A 170 -3.00 -31.46 -14.48
N ALA A 171 -3.94 -32.40 -14.47
CA ALA A 171 -4.32 -33.17 -15.65
C ALA A 171 -5.28 -32.40 -16.58
N ASP A 172 -5.60 -31.15 -16.23
CA ASP A 172 -6.41 -30.23 -17.02
C ASP A 172 -5.56 -29.37 -17.98
N THR A 173 -6.24 -28.67 -18.89
CA THR A 173 -5.62 -27.70 -19.82
C THR A 173 -5.11 -26.44 -19.11
N THR A 174 -5.53 -26.22 -17.87
CA THR A 174 -5.32 -24.97 -17.13
C THR A 174 -4.89 -25.25 -15.70
N GLN A 175 -3.96 -24.47 -15.16
CA GLN A 175 -3.63 -24.49 -13.73
C GLN A 175 -3.31 -23.09 -13.21
N ASP A 176 -3.91 -22.76 -12.06
CA ASP A 176 -3.74 -21.49 -11.37
C ASP A 176 -2.69 -21.59 -10.26
N PHE A 177 -1.89 -20.53 -10.12
CA PHE A 177 -1.06 -20.29 -8.94
C PHE A 177 -1.36 -18.94 -8.34
N THR A 178 -1.63 -18.92 -7.04
CA THR A 178 -1.60 -17.65 -6.29
C THR A 178 -0.16 -17.18 -6.18
N LEU A 179 0.12 -15.98 -6.73
CA LEU A 179 1.43 -15.34 -6.64
C LEU A 179 1.54 -14.49 -5.38
N TYR A 180 0.48 -13.75 -5.05
CA TYR A 180 0.46 -12.83 -3.92
C TYR A 180 -0.98 -12.46 -3.55
N THR A 181 -1.25 -12.28 -2.26
CA THR A 181 -2.51 -11.68 -1.78
C THR A 181 -2.20 -10.32 -1.21
N LEU A 182 -2.86 -9.28 -1.72
CA LEU A 182 -2.59 -7.91 -1.33
C LEU A 182 -3.00 -7.66 0.13
N PRO A 183 -2.07 -7.28 1.04
CA PRO A 183 -2.43 -7.00 2.43
C PRO A 183 -3.09 -5.63 2.63
N GLY A 184 -3.01 -4.76 1.62
CA GLY A 184 -3.63 -3.45 1.55
C GLY A 184 -3.80 -3.01 0.08
N PRO A 185 -4.45 -1.87 -0.17
CA PRO A 185 -4.56 -1.33 -1.52
C PRO A 185 -3.19 -1.07 -2.13
N ALA A 186 -3.07 -1.25 -3.43
CA ALA A 186 -1.85 -0.98 -4.18
C ALA A 186 -2.20 -0.51 -5.59
N VAL A 187 -1.22 0.08 -6.27
CA VAL A 187 -1.36 0.62 -7.62
C VAL A 187 -0.39 -0.08 -8.55
N VAL A 188 -0.85 -0.47 -9.74
CA VAL A 188 0.01 -1.07 -10.76
C VAL A 188 1.01 -0.03 -11.29
N LEU A 189 2.32 -0.31 -11.23
CA LEU A 189 3.34 0.59 -11.77
C LEU A 189 3.57 0.41 -13.27
N GLY A 190 3.16 -0.73 -13.81
CA GLY A 190 3.18 -1.05 -15.22
C GLY A 190 2.84 -2.53 -15.45
N PRO A 191 2.73 -2.94 -16.72
CA PRO A 191 2.38 -4.31 -17.05
C PRO A 191 3.41 -5.30 -16.47
N PRO A 192 2.98 -6.52 -16.14
CA PRO A 192 3.88 -7.56 -15.66
C PRO A 192 4.90 -7.95 -16.73
N TRP A 193 6.04 -8.44 -16.27
CA TRP A 193 7.12 -8.92 -17.12
C TRP A 193 7.24 -10.43 -16.99
N VAL A 194 7.41 -11.08 -18.14
CA VAL A 194 7.67 -12.52 -18.19
C VAL A 194 8.96 -12.76 -18.94
N ARG A 195 9.76 -13.68 -18.40
CA ARG A 195 10.97 -14.20 -19.00
C ARG A 195 10.97 -15.71 -18.92
N SER A 196 10.99 -16.38 -20.06
CA SER A 196 11.30 -17.81 -20.11
C SER A 196 12.78 -18.02 -19.86
N LEU A 197 13.11 -18.76 -18.80
CA LEU A 197 14.45 -19.31 -18.56
C LEU A 197 14.71 -20.48 -19.50
N THR A 198 13.68 -21.28 -19.75
CA THR A 198 13.66 -22.36 -20.73
C THR A 198 12.25 -22.42 -21.28
N ALA A 199 12.12 -22.49 -22.60
CA ALA A 199 10.81 -22.60 -23.24
C ALA A 199 10.10 -23.88 -22.80
N PHE A 200 8.78 -23.80 -22.59
CA PHE A 200 7.98 -24.97 -22.25
C PHE A 200 7.88 -25.90 -23.45
N SER A 201 8.02 -27.20 -23.22
CA SER A 201 7.98 -28.22 -24.28
C SER A 201 7.71 -29.62 -23.72
N GLY A 202 7.42 -30.57 -24.61
CA GLY A 202 7.13 -31.97 -24.27
C GLY A 202 5.64 -32.29 -24.33
N GLY A 203 5.28 -33.54 -24.00
CA GLY A 203 3.89 -33.92 -23.74
C GLY A 203 2.93 -33.99 -24.91
N GLY A 204 3.38 -33.70 -26.13
CA GLY A 204 2.50 -33.54 -27.29
C GLY A 204 1.81 -32.18 -27.37
N THR A 205 2.16 -31.26 -26.47
CA THR A 205 1.62 -29.90 -26.42
C THR A 205 2.20 -29.04 -27.54
N GLY A 206 1.36 -28.27 -28.23
CA GLY A 206 1.74 -27.35 -29.32
C GLY A 206 1.71 -25.87 -28.92
N SER A 207 1.13 -25.52 -27.77
CA SER A 207 1.10 -24.16 -27.24
C SER A 207 1.15 -24.13 -25.72
N ALA A 208 1.72 -23.06 -25.18
CA ALA A 208 1.72 -22.80 -23.74
C ALA A 208 1.66 -21.30 -23.54
N THR A 209 0.69 -20.83 -22.78
CA THR A 209 0.57 -19.42 -22.42
C THR A 209 0.50 -19.24 -20.92
N VAL A 210 0.86 -18.04 -20.48
CA VAL A 210 0.63 -17.56 -19.12
C VAL A 210 -0.07 -16.22 -19.17
N ALA A 211 -1.09 -16.05 -18.34
CA ALA A 211 -1.76 -14.78 -18.08
C ALA A 211 -1.64 -14.41 -16.60
N ILE A 212 -1.68 -13.11 -16.29
CA ILE A 212 -1.61 -12.60 -14.92
C ILE A 212 -2.92 -11.91 -14.58
N GLY A 213 -3.59 -12.43 -13.57
CA GLY A 213 -4.96 -12.08 -13.26
C GLY A 213 -5.16 -11.65 -11.82
N ILE A 214 -6.40 -11.24 -11.54
CA ILE A 214 -6.88 -11.02 -10.16
C ILE A 214 -8.15 -11.83 -9.94
N ASP A 215 -8.20 -12.53 -8.82
CA ASP A 215 -9.34 -13.35 -8.38
C ASP A 215 -9.79 -14.37 -9.44
N SER A 216 -10.90 -14.13 -10.14
CA SER A 216 -11.47 -15.01 -11.16
C SER A 216 -11.15 -14.62 -12.60
N ASP A 217 -10.46 -13.49 -12.80
CA ASP A 217 -10.19 -12.93 -14.12
C ASP A 217 -8.69 -13.13 -14.48
N PRO A 218 -8.35 -14.14 -15.31
CA PRO A 218 -6.97 -14.62 -15.52
C PRO A 218 -6.04 -13.63 -16.21
N ASP A 219 -6.57 -12.72 -17.02
CA ASP A 219 -5.83 -11.76 -17.85
C ASP A 219 -6.03 -10.31 -17.39
N ALA A 220 -6.68 -10.09 -16.24
CA ALA A 220 -6.99 -8.77 -15.72
C ALA A 220 -5.77 -7.83 -15.66
N ILE A 221 -4.58 -8.32 -15.31
CA ILE A 221 -3.37 -7.50 -15.12
C ILE A 221 -2.41 -7.65 -16.30
N GLY A 222 -2.18 -8.87 -16.78
CA GLY A 222 -1.32 -9.16 -17.91
C GLY A 222 -2.01 -10.14 -18.84
N ASP A 223 -2.19 -9.71 -20.08
CA ASP A 223 -2.77 -10.53 -21.14
C ASP A 223 -1.86 -11.71 -21.51
N GLU A 224 -2.45 -12.71 -22.14
CA GLU A 224 -1.86 -13.99 -22.46
C GLU A 224 -0.52 -13.83 -23.19
N ARG A 225 0.49 -14.54 -22.69
CA ARG A 225 1.81 -14.56 -23.30
C ARG A 225 2.30 -15.95 -23.58
N ASP A 226 2.77 -16.15 -24.81
CA ASP A 226 3.40 -17.39 -25.25
C ASP A 226 4.73 -17.65 -24.52
N ILE A 227 4.82 -18.84 -23.91
CA ILE A 227 5.99 -19.37 -23.20
C ILE A 227 6.54 -20.64 -23.86
N PHE A 228 5.95 -21.09 -24.98
CA PHE A 228 6.30 -22.30 -25.72
C PHE A 228 7.34 -22.06 -26.81
N THR A 229 7.19 -21.01 -27.63
CA THR A 229 8.05 -20.83 -28.83
C THR A 229 9.42 -20.20 -28.55
N GLY A 230 9.74 -19.93 -27.29
CA GLY A 230 10.95 -19.18 -26.90
C GLY A 230 10.88 -17.68 -27.17
N ALA A 231 9.75 -17.15 -27.66
CA ALA A 231 9.51 -15.71 -27.82
C ALA A 231 9.65 -14.91 -26.49
N ALA A 232 9.51 -15.60 -25.35
CA ALA A 232 9.75 -15.03 -24.03
C ALA A 232 11.20 -15.16 -23.52
N ALA A 233 12.18 -15.60 -24.33
CA ALA A 233 13.58 -15.74 -23.91
C ALA A 233 14.24 -14.38 -23.54
N ALA A 234 13.79 -13.29 -24.16
CA ALA A 234 14.11 -11.94 -23.72
C ALA A 234 13.02 -11.43 -22.76
N PRO A 235 13.39 -10.80 -21.62
CA PRO A 235 12.41 -10.13 -20.78
C PRO A 235 11.62 -9.13 -21.63
N ALA A 236 10.30 -9.26 -21.66
CA ALA A 236 9.45 -8.22 -22.23
C ALA A 236 8.29 -7.94 -21.29
N ALA A 237 7.67 -6.78 -21.43
CA ALA A 237 6.38 -6.53 -20.82
C ALA A 237 5.32 -7.41 -21.50
N MET A 238 4.37 -7.92 -20.72
CA MET A 238 3.12 -8.45 -21.26
C MET A 238 2.28 -7.29 -21.80
N THR A 239 1.35 -7.59 -22.70
CA THR A 239 0.27 -6.65 -23.00
C THR A 239 -0.54 -6.44 -21.72
N ALA A 240 -0.89 -5.18 -21.43
CA ALA A 240 -1.67 -4.86 -20.23
C ALA A 240 -3.10 -5.41 -20.37
N GLY A 241 -3.57 -6.12 -19.35
CA GLY A 241 -5.00 -6.35 -19.17
C GLY A 241 -5.72 -5.06 -18.75
N VAL A 242 -7.04 -5.15 -18.55
CA VAL A 242 -7.88 -4.00 -18.13
C VAL A 242 -7.34 -3.31 -16.87
N ASN A 243 -6.84 -4.10 -15.93
CA ASN A 243 -6.29 -3.68 -14.64
C ASN A 243 -4.75 -3.60 -14.66
N GLY A 244 -4.13 -3.87 -15.80
CA GLY A 244 -2.67 -3.93 -16.00
C GLY A 244 -2.03 -2.60 -16.33
N ALA A 245 -2.84 -1.60 -16.67
CA ALA A 245 -2.35 -0.29 -17.04
C ALA A 245 -1.65 0.38 -15.86
N ALA A 246 -0.58 1.13 -16.16
CA ALA A 246 0.11 1.91 -15.13
C ALA A 246 -0.89 2.88 -14.50
N GLY A 247 -0.99 2.80 -13.18
CA GLY A 247 -1.88 3.59 -12.37
C GLY A 247 -3.25 3.00 -12.11
N TYR A 248 -3.48 1.73 -12.45
CA TYR A 248 -4.71 1.06 -12.05
C TYR A 248 -4.70 0.72 -10.55
N PRO A 249 -5.75 1.05 -9.77
CA PRO A 249 -5.85 0.70 -8.35
C PRO A 249 -6.32 -0.73 -8.15
N LEU A 250 -5.62 -1.46 -7.29
CA LEU A 250 -5.98 -2.80 -6.82
C LEU A 250 -6.44 -2.73 -5.36
N SER A 251 -7.51 -3.45 -5.04
CA SER A 251 -8.09 -3.50 -3.70
C SER A 251 -7.26 -4.36 -2.73
N ALA A 252 -7.38 -4.04 -1.44
CA ALA A 252 -6.90 -4.93 -0.39
C ALA A 252 -7.60 -6.30 -0.48
N GLY A 253 -6.87 -7.38 -0.21
CA GLY A 253 -7.36 -8.75 -0.28
C GLY A 253 -7.36 -9.35 -1.69
N GLY A 254 -7.13 -8.56 -2.74
CA GLY A 254 -7.06 -9.06 -4.11
C GLY A 254 -6.01 -10.16 -4.27
N VAL A 255 -6.42 -11.29 -4.86
CA VAL A 255 -5.55 -12.45 -5.07
C VAL A 255 -4.96 -12.39 -6.46
N ILE A 256 -3.67 -12.08 -6.54
CA ILE A 256 -2.93 -12.03 -7.80
C ILE A 256 -2.55 -13.45 -8.18
N LYS A 257 -2.91 -13.86 -9.39
CA LYS A 257 -2.68 -15.22 -9.89
C LYS A 257 -1.88 -15.22 -11.18
N ALA A 258 -1.16 -16.31 -11.40
CA ALA A 258 -0.73 -16.73 -12.73
C ALA A 258 -1.57 -17.92 -13.16
N THR A 259 -2.12 -17.85 -14.37
CA THR A 259 -2.88 -18.93 -14.99
C THR A 259 -2.08 -19.46 -16.16
N PHE A 260 -1.70 -20.73 -16.08
CA PHE A 260 -0.99 -21.43 -17.14
C PHE A 260 -2.02 -22.19 -17.98
N VAL A 261 -1.93 -22.06 -19.30
CA VAL A 261 -2.82 -22.73 -20.26
C VAL A 261 -2.00 -23.49 -21.29
N ALA A 262 -2.44 -24.70 -21.60
CA ALA A 262 -1.90 -25.57 -22.64
C ALA A 262 -3.04 -26.05 -23.57
N ASP A 263 -2.71 -26.41 -24.81
CA ASP A 263 -3.67 -27.02 -25.74
C ASP A 263 -4.08 -28.47 -25.40
N THR A 264 -3.38 -29.07 -24.43
CA THR A 264 -3.54 -30.47 -24.01
C THR A 264 -3.68 -30.54 -22.49
N THR A 265 -2.63 -30.90 -21.75
CA THR A 265 -2.66 -30.92 -20.29
C THR A 265 -1.39 -30.26 -19.75
N VAL A 266 -1.50 -29.42 -18.73
CA VAL A 266 -0.33 -28.69 -18.22
C VAL A 266 0.70 -29.62 -17.56
N ALA A 267 0.27 -30.76 -17.00
CA ALA A 267 1.18 -31.78 -16.49
C ALA A 267 2.00 -32.52 -17.57
N ALA A 268 1.66 -32.37 -18.86
CA ALA A 268 2.37 -33.07 -19.93
C ALA A 268 3.72 -32.43 -20.28
N PHE A 269 3.98 -31.19 -19.85
CA PHE A 269 5.27 -30.54 -20.09
C PHE A 269 6.41 -31.32 -19.42
N THR A 270 7.47 -31.60 -20.18
CA THR A 270 8.67 -32.30 -19.69
C THR A 270 9.86 -31.36 -19.48
N ALA A 271 9.73 -30.11 -19.92
CA ALA A 271 10.71 -29.05 -19.75
C ALA A 271 10.02 -27.69 -19.77
N GLY A 272 10.68 -26.68 -19.23
CA GLY A 272 10.19 -25.31 -19.21
C GLY A 272 10.33 -24.66 -17.84
N ALA A 273 10.64 -23.37 -17.86
CA ALA A 273 10.60 -22.51 -16.68
C ALA A 273 10.47 -21.04 -17.08
N VAL A 274 9.66 -20.30 -16.33
CA VAL A 274 9.44 -18.85 -16.48
C VAL A 274 9.64 -18.14 -15.15
N ILE A 275 10.08 -16.88 -15.25
CA ILE A 275 10.02 -15.90 -14.17
C ILE A 275 8.96 -14.87 -14.53
N ILE A 276 8.06 -14.63 -13.58
CA ILE A 276 7.00 -13.64 -13.66
C ILE A 276 7.33 -12.55 -12.64
N SER A 277 7.29 -11.29 -13.05
CA SER A 277 7.52 -10.14 -12.17
C SER A 277 6.42 -9.08 -12.34
N LEU A 278 5.84 -8.63 -11.23
CA LEU A 278 4.87 -7.54 -11.16
C LEU A 278 5.37 -6.47 -10.19
N ARG A 279 5.24 -5.20 -10.57
CA ARG A 279 5.65 -4.05 -9.77
C ARG A 279 4.43 -3.24 -9.37
N LEU A 280 4.26 -3.03 -8.07
CA LEU A 280 3.16 -2.30 -7.49
C LEU A 280 3.67 -1.18 -6.60
N LYS A 281 2.93 -0.09 -6.48
CA LYS A 281 3.13 0.95 -5.46
C LYS A 281 2.12 0.69 -4.34
N PRO A 282 2.56 0.44 -3.10
CA PRO A 282 1.65 0.33 -1.96
C PRO A 282 0.83 1.61 -1.76
N GLY A 283 -0.40 1.45 -1.27
CA GLY A 283 -1.32 2.55 -1.01
C GLY A 283 -2.43 2.68 -2.05
N SER A 284 -3.44 3.46 -1.68
CA SER A 284 -4.46 3.96 -2.58
C SER A 284 -3.98 5.22 -3.30
N TYR A 285 -4.77 5.68 -4.27
CA TYR A 285 -4.53 6.94 -4.94
C TYR A 285 -4.69 8.16 -4.04
#